data_AF-A0A958KJY3-F1
#
_entry.id   AF-A0A958KJY3-F1
#
_cell.length_a   1.000
_cell.length_b   1.000
_cell.length_c   1.000
_cell.angle_alpha   90.00
_cell.angle_beta   90.00
_cell.angle_gamma   90.00
#
_symmetry.space_group_name_H-M   'P 1'
#
loop_
_entity.id
_entity.type
_entity.pdbx_description
1 polymer ?
#
loop_
_entity_poly.entity_id
_entity_poly.type
_entity_poly.pdbx_seq_one_letter_code
_entity_poly.pdbx_strand_id
1 'polypeptide(L)'
;MNRAISAIILALTVSGCSFTAAPEQNSALMKELAAAGRVEVSPDNPYIASNLYLSREADRSETLRGFLEHRGNPNELELSLDESNEPNARFFYQDSSQAYTLHKRSGEWIILSADNMAPASPQAVAQVESLPPPVMKKEMLARSLPVEKPKARMKPAAKAPQAFTLEASGDVIHRVTYPGETLRLIVSWYTGDMENLDRIIRINSIDHPNMLKLGQNVRIPRYLLTNPTPLTERDVEQYRRGKF
;
A
#
# COMPACT_ATOMS: atom_id res chain seq x y z
N MET A 1 18.25 78.92 -5.32
CA MET A 1 17.33 78.06 -4.54
C MET A 1 16.22 77.60 -5.47
N ASN A 2 16.19 76.32 -5.86
CA ASN A 2 14.97 75.64 -6.30
C ASN A 2 15.25 74.13 -6.39
N ARG A 3 14.41 73.36 -5.69
CA ARG A 3 14.46 71.90 -5.56
C ARG A 3 13.65 71.27 -6.69
N ALA A 4 14.19 70.22 -7.31
CA ALA A 4 13.42 69.25 -8.09
C ALA A 4 13.90 67.85 -7.70
N ILE A 5 13.13 67.19 -6.82
CA ILE A 5 13.33 65.79 -6.45
C ILE A 5 12.21 65.02 -7.14
N SER A 6 12.53 64.36 -8.25
CA SER A 6 11.66 63.42 -8.93
C SER A 6 11.58 62.12 -8.11
N ALA A 7 10.42 61.85 -7.54
CA ALA A 7 10.10 60.58 -6.91
C ALA A 7 9.64 59.58 -7.99
N ILE A 8 10.45 58.56 -8.25
CA ILE A 8 10.11 57.42 -9.10
C ILE A 8 9.37 56.41 -8.22
N ILE A 9 8.05 56.35 -8.36
CA ILE A 9 7.20 55.32 -7.74
C ILE A 9 7.18 54.11 -8.67
N LEU A 10 7.95 53.09 -8.32
CA LEU A 10 7.98 51.80 -9.02
C LEU A 10 6.84 50.92 -8.49
N ALA A 11 5.71 50.89 -9.21
CA ALA A 11 4.58 50.02 -8.90
C ALA A 11 4.89 48.58 -9.34
N LEU A 12 5.32 47.75 -8.40
CA LEU A 12 5.45 46.29 -8.57
C LEU A 12 4.07 45.65 -8.44
N THR A 13 3.39 45.45 -9.57
CA THR A 13 2.18 44.62 -9.64
C THR A 13 2.57 43.15 -9.58
N VAL A 14 2.53 42.57 -8.38
CA VAL A 14 2.64 41.12 -8.20
C VAL A 14 1.32 40.49 -8.64
N SER A 15 1.28 39.98 -9.86
CA SER A 15 0.19 39.12 -10.34
C SER A 15 0.22 37.81 -9.55
N GLY A 16 -0.46 37.80 -8.41
CA GLY A 16 -0.69 36.58 -7.62
C GLY A 16 -1.65 35.67 -8.36
N CYS A 17 -1.13 34.60 -8.96
CA CYS A 17 -1.93 33.45 -9.36
C CYS A 17 -2.48 32.81 -8.07
N SER A 18 -3.71 33.16 -7.70
CA SER A 18 -4.46 32.44 -6.67
C SER A 18 -4.68 31.01 -7.15
N PHE A 19 -3.80 30.09 -6.75
CA PHE A 19 -4.09 28.67 -6.76
C PHE A 19 -5.26 28.45 -5.80
N THR A 20 -6.49 28.55 -6.31
CA THR A 20 -7.67 28.03 -5.64
C THR A 20 -7.49 26.53 -5.51
N ALA A 21 -7.00 26.10 -4.35
CA ALA A 21 -6.98 24.70 -3.96
C ALA A 21 -8.41 24.17 -4.13
N ALA A 22 -8.60 23.19 -5.02
CA ALA A 22 -9.89 22.61 -5.31
C ALA A 22 -10.52 22.12 -3.99
N PRO A 23 -11.67 22.66 -3.58
CA PRO A 23 -12.25 22.33 -2.28
C PRO A 23 -13.01 21.00 -2.34
N GLU A 24 -13.04 20.35 -1.17
CA GLU A 24 -14.19 19.63 -0.62
C GLU A 24 -14.62 18.25 -1.09
N GLN A 25 -14.20 17.67 -2.22
CA GLN A 25 -14.68 16.30 -2.52
C GLN A 25 -14.24 15.25 -1.48
N ASN A 26 -13.15 15.49 -0.77
CA ASN A 26 -12.71 14.60 0.30
C ASN A 26 -13.48 14.81 1.61
N SER A 27 -14.13 15.96 1.83
CA SER A 27 -14.72 16.28 3.13
C SER A 27 -15.96 15.45 3.42
N ALA A 28 -16.78 15.16 2.40
CA ALA A 28 -18.00 14.36 2.55
C ALA A 28 -17.69 12.90 2.89
N LEU A 29 -16.82 12.25 2.10
CA LEU A 29 -16.39 10.88 2.35
C LEU A 29 -15.71 10.74 3.72
N MET A 30 -14.85 11.70 4.08
CA MET A 30 -14.22 11.74 5.41
C MET A 30 -15.25 11.81 6.53
N LYS A 31 -16.24 12.70 6.43
CA LYS A 31 -17.28 12.86 7.46
C LYS A 31 -18.12 11.60 7.60
N GLU A 32 -18.44 10.94 6.49
CA GLU A 32 -19.17 9.67 6.49
C GLU A 32 -18.36 8.56 7.18
N LEU A 33 -17.10 8.40 6.79
CA LEU A 33 -16.21 7.41 7.40
C LEU A 33 -15.93 7.71 8.88
N ALA A 34 -15.79 8.98 9.25
CA ALA A 34 -15.60 9.37 10.65
C ALA A 34 -16.85 9.11 11.50
N ALA A 35 -18.05 9.32 10.94
CA ALA A 35 -19.30 8.99 11.62
C ALA A 35 -19.54 7.48 11.74
N ALA A 36 -18.99 6.67 10.83
CA ALA A 36 -19.11 5.22 10.86
C ALA A 36 -18.27 4.55 11.96
N GLY A 37 -17.24 5.23 12.48
CA GLY A 37 -16.31 4.66 13.45
C GLY A 37 -15.30 3.71 12.79
N ARG A 38 -15.16 2.50 13.35
CA ARG A 38 -14.26 1.47 12.79
C ARG A 38 -14.88 0.86 11.53
N VAL A 39 -14.19 1.02 10.41
CA VAL A 39 -14.58 0.47 9.10
C VAL A 39 -13.53 -0.53 8.61
N GLU A 40 -13.98 -1.61 7.99
CA GLU A 40 -13.09 -2.64 7.45
C GLU A 40 -12.31 -2.12 6.23
N VAL A 41 -11.04 -2.52 6.13
CA VAL A 41 -10.17 -2.30 4.96
C VAL A 41 -9.95 -3.68 4.34
N SER A 42 -10.70 -3.98 3.29
CA SER A 42 -10.70 -5.32 2.68
C SER A 42 -9.75 -5.41 1.49
N PRO A 43 -8.76 -6.32 1.45
CA PRO A 43 -7.94 -6.51 0.25
C PRO A 43 -8.75 -7.04 -0.95
N ASP A 44 -9.89 -7.70 -0.70
CA ASP A 44 -10.71 -8.37 -1.71
C ASP A 44 -11.72 -7.43 -2.40
N ASN A 45 -12.03 -6.28 -1.79
CA ASN A 45 -12.98 -5.33 -2.34
C ASN A 45 -12.40 -3.90 -2.40
N PRO A 46 -11.73 -3.52 -3.50
CA PRO A 46 -11.09 -2.21 -3.63
C PRO A 46 -12.09 -1.04 -3.65
N TYR A 47 -13.39 -1.31 -3.81
CA TYR A 47 -14.43 -0.29 -3.93
C TYR A 47 -15.09 0.08 -2.61
N ILE A 48 -14.65 -0.49 -1.48
CA ILE A 48 -15.09 -0.03 -0.16
C ILE A 48 -14.52 1.37 0.08
N ALA A 49 -15.35 2.24 0.68
CA ALA A 49 -15.04 3.63 0.96
C ALA A 49 -13.70 3.82 1.70
N SER A 50 -13.39 2.94 2.66
CA SER A 50 -12.14 2.91 3.42
C SER A 50 -10.91 2.70 2.53
N ASN A 51 -10.95 1.74 1.59
CA ASN A 51 -9.88 1.47 0.64
C ASN A 51 -9.65 2.62 -0.32
N LEU A 52 -10.74 3.19 -0.85
CA LEU A 52 -10.67 4.34 -1.75
C LEU A 52 -10.08 5.56 -1.04
N TYR A 53 -10.47 5.78 0.22
CA TYR A 53 -9.90 6.83 1.05
C TYR A 53 -8.40 6.60 1.29
N LEU A 54 -8.03 5.40 1.78
CA LEU A 54 -6.66 5.06 2.13
C LEU A 54 -5.72 5.17 0.92
N SER A 55 -6.13 4.64 -0.24
CA SER A 55 -5.38 4.72 -1.49
C SER A 55 -5.13 6.17 -1.91
N ARG A 56 -6.17 7.01 -1.89
CA ARG A 56 -6.06 8.44 -2.23
C ARG A 56 -5.15 9.20 -1.27
N GLU A 57 -5.19 8.87 0.02
CA GLU A 57 -4.35 9.52 1.03
C GLU A 57 -2.89 9.06 0.92
N ALA A 58 -2.64 7.78 0.60
CA ALA A 58 -1.31 7.27 0.31
C ALA A 58 -0.70 7.92 -0.94
N ASP A 59 -1.49 8.15 -1.99
CA ASP A 59 -1.01 8.88 -3.18
C ASP A 59 -0.56 10.32 -2.89
N ARG A 60 -1.08 10.92 -1.81
CA ARG A 60 -0.81 12.32 -1.42
C ARG A 60 0.28 12.47 -0.36
N SER A 61 0.63 11.40 0.33
CA SER A 61 1.56 11.42 1.46
C SER A 61 2.57 10.31 1.30
N GLU A 62 3.82 10.69 1.02
CA GLU A 62 4.91 9.74 0.88
C GLU A 62 5.14 8.96 2.17
N THR A 63 4.93 9.64 3.31
CA THR A 63 5.04 9.04 4.64
C THR A 63 4.01 7.93 4.84
N LEU A 64 2.75 8.20 4.49
CA LEU A 64 1.68 7.20 4.61
C LEU A 64 1.89 6.04 3.61
N ARG A 65 2.26 6.35 2.37
CA ARG A 65 2.58 5.33 1.36
C ARG A 65 3.68 4.41 1.85
N GLY A 66 4.82 4.96 2.27
CA GLY A 66 5.96 4.19 2.77
C GLY A 66 5.60 3.35 4.01
N PHE A 67 4.74 3.86 4.88
CA PHE A 67 4.24 3.12 6.02
C PHE A 67 3.38 1.91 5.63
N LEU A 68 2.39 2.10 4.75
CA LEU A 68 1.55 1.00 4.25
C LEU A 68 2.36 -0.02 3.45
N GLU A 69 3.35 0.44 2.69
CA GLU A 69 4.30 -0.38 1.97
C GLU A 69 5.15 -1.26 2.91
N HIS A 70 5.59 -0.71 4.04
CA HIS A 70 6.39 -1.44 5.02
C HIS A 70 5.56 -2.36 5.92
N ARG A 71 4.43 -1.85 6.43
CA ARG A 71 3.59 -2.52 7.44
C ARG A 71 2.53 -3.43 6.83
N GLY A 72 2.12 -3.16 5.60
CA GLY A 72 0.92 -3.72 4.97
C GLY A 72 -0.33 -2.87 5.23
N ASN A 73 -1.42 -3.25 4.57
CA ASN A 73 -2.72 -2.62 4.78
C ASN A 73 -3.27 -2.98 6.17
N PRO A 74 -3.88 -2.04 6.88
CA PRO A 74 -4.59 -2.37 8.11
C PRO A 74 -5.81 -3.25 7.80
N ASN A 75 -6.28 -4.00 8.80
CA ASN A 75 -7.54 -4.75 8.70
C ASN A 75 -8.75 -3.81 8.85
N GLU A 76 -8.60 -2.79 9.70
CA GLU A 76 -9.63 -1.78 9.93
C GLU A 76 -9.03 -0.38 10.04
N LEU A 77 -9.84 0.60 9.70
CA LEU A 77 -9.55 2.02 9.74
C LEU A 77 -10.62 2.70 10.59
N GLU A 78 -10.22 3.56 11.52
CA GLU A 78 -11.13 4.50 12.18
C GLU A 78 -10.70 5.91 11.82
N LEU A 79 -11.64 6.74 11.40
CA LEU A 79 -11.38 8.15 11.14
C LEU A 79 -12.05 8.99 12.22
N SER A 80 -11.40 10.06 12.61
CA SER A 80 -11.99 11.09 13.47
C SER A 80 -11.54 12.46 13.00
N LEU A 81 -12.27 13.49 13.42
CA LEU A 81 -11.95 14.88 13.16
C LEU A 81 -11.65 15.54 14.50
N ASP A 82 -10.56 16.31 14.57
CA ASP A 82 -10.30 17.10 15.76
C ASP A 82 -11.16 18.38 15.81
N GLU A 83 -10.94 19.21 16.84
CA GLU A 83 -11.65 20.49 17.01
C GLU A 83 -11.41 21.48 15.85
N SER A 84 -10.30 21.32 15.12
CA SER A 84 -9.96 22.11 13.92
C SER A 84 -10.46 21.45 12.63
N ASN A 85 -11.22 20.36 12.74
CA ASN A 85 -11.71 19.56 11.63
C ASN A 85 -10.56 18.99 10.76
N GLU A 86 -9.38 18.79 11.35
CA GLU A 86 -8.27 18.05 10.75
C GLU A 86 -8.50 16.54 10.93
N PRO A 87 -8.22 15.72 9.90
CA PRO A 87 -8.45 14.29 9.96
C PRO A 87 -7.38 13.59 10.79
N ASN A 88 -7.83 12.76 11.72
CA ASN A 88 -7.04 11.76 12.41
C ASN A 88 -7.47 10.38 11.94
N ALA A 89 -6.52 9.46 11.85
CA ALA A 89 -6.79 8.08 11.48
C ALA A 89 -6.20 7.13 12.52
N ARG A 90 -6.87 6.02 12.76
CA ARG A 90 -6.35 4.91 13.55
C ARG A 90 -6.40 3.64 12.72
N PHE A 91 -5.24 3.01 12.57
CA PHE A 91 -5.07 1.79 11.78
C PHE A 91 -4.96 0.61 12.72
N PHE A 92 -5.78 -0.42 12.47
CA PHE A 92 -5.83 -1.62 13.31
C PHE A 92 -5.28 -2.82 12.56
N TYR A 93 -4.26 -3.46 13.12
CA TYR A 93 -3.62 -4.67 12.60
C TYR A 93 -3.92 -5.85 13.53
N GLN A 94 -5.04 -6.52 13.28
CA GLN A 94 -5.57 -7.61 14.12
C GLN A 94 -4.54 -8.73 14.32
N ASP A 95 -3.84 -9.13 13.25
CA ASP A 95 -2.82 -10.18 13.27
C ASP A 95 -1.69 -9.94 14.27
N SER A 96 -1.43 -8.67 14.58
CA SER A 96 -0.36 -8.25 15.50
C SER A 96 -0.88 -7.64 16.80
N SER A 97 -2.20 -7.47 16.95
CA SER A 97 -2.82 -6.75 18.08
C SER A 97 -2.26 -5.34 18.28
N GLN A 98 -1.87 -4.67 17.18
CA GLN A 98 -1.30 -3.32 17.19
C GLN A 98 -2.23 -2.30 16.54
N ALA A 99 -2.32 -1.12 17.16
CA ALA A 99 -2.97 0.03 16.56
C ALA A 99 -1.95 1.16 16.34
N TYR A 100 -2.08 1.88 15.23
CA TYR A 100 -1.27 3.06 14.94
C TYR A 100 -2.20 4.26 14.84
N THR A 101 -1.84 5.35 15.50
CA THR A 101 -2.56 6.62 15.42
C THR A 101 -1.81 7.54 14.46
N LEU A 102 -2.52 8.13 13.51
CA LEU A 102 -1.98 9.01 12.50
C LEU A 102 -2.68 10.36 12.59
N HIS A 103 -1.90 11.44 12.58
CA HIS A 103 -2.41 12.81 12.54
C HIS A 103 -2.02 13.45 11.23
N LYS A 104 -2.96 14.12 10.55
CA LYS A 104 -2.64 14.88 9.36
C LYS A 104 -2.26 16.31 9.73
N ARG A 105 -1.04 16.75 9.41
CA ARG A 105 -0.60 18.13 9.63
C ARG A 105 0.01 18.70 8.35
N SER A 106 -0.46 19.87 7.93
CA SER A 106 0.05 20.56 6.73
C SER A 106 0.04 19.68 5.46
N GLY A 107 -0.96 18.81 5.34
CA GLY A 107 -1.11 17.91 4.19
C GLY A 107 -0.40 16.56 4.30
N GLU A 108 0.52 16.39 5.26
CA GLU A 108 1.30 15.16 5.44
C GLU A 108 0.76 14.36 6.64
N TRP A 109 0.92 13.03 6.60
CA TRP A 109 0.56 12.15 7.72
C TRP A 109 1.74 11.95 8.66
N ILE A 110 1.54 12.20 9.94
CA ILE A 110 2.49 11.91 11.01
C ILE A 110 2.01 10.65 11.72
N ILE A 111 2.79 9.58 11.64
CA ILE A 111 2.49 8.30 12.27
C ILE A 111 3.06 8.33 13.68
N LEU A 112 2.17 8.15 14.67
CA LEU A 112 2.57 7.96 16.06
C LEU A 112 2.89 6.49 16.33
N SER A 113 3.63 6.26 17.40
CA SER A 113 4.05 4.93 17.84
C SER A 113 2.88 3.99 18.05
N ALA A 114 3.15 2.69 17.91
CA ALA A 114 2.16 1.65 18.10
C ALA A 114 1.64 1.64 19.55
N ASP A 115 0.32 1.70 19.70
CA ASP A 115 -0.35 1.35 20.94
C ASP A 115 -0.69 -0.14 20.91
N ASN A 116 -0.49 -0.83 22.03
CA ASN A 116 -1.09 -2.15 22.22
C ASN A 116 -2.61 -1.97 22.21
N MET A 117 -3.31 -2.72 21.35
CA MET A 117 -4.77 -2.66 21.34
C MET A 117 -5.31 -3.05 22.72
N ALA A 118 -6.10 -2.18 23.34
CA ALA A 118 -7.03 -2.65 24.35
C ALA A 118 -7.94 -3.70 23.67
N PRO A 119 -8.23 -4.85 24.31
CA PRO A 119 -9.08 -5.87 23.72
C PRO A 119 -10.39 -5.22 23.26
N ALA A 120 -10.76 -5.47 22.00
CA ALA A 120 -11.97 -4.89 21.42
C ALA A 120 -13.14 -5.16 22.37
N SER A 121 -13.77 -4.09 22.86
CA SER A 121 -14.90 -4.25 23.78
C SER A 121 -16.00 -5.03 23.03
N PRO A 122 -16.48 -6.17 23.57
CA PRO A 122 -17.43 -7.05 22.86
C PRO A 122 -18.72 -6.37 22.38
N GLN A 123 -19.03 -5.18 22.90
CA GLN A 123 -20.24 -4.44 22.61
C GLN A 123 -20.25 -3.76 21.22
N ALA A 124 -19.09 -3.54 20.59
CA ALA A 124 -19.04 -2.85 19.29
C ALA A 124 -19.44 -3.74 18.09
N VAL A 125 -19.30 -5.07 18.22
CA VAL A 125 -19.58 -6.00 17.11
C VAL A 125 -21.09 -6.22 16.91
N ALA A 126 -21.89 -6.04 17.97
CA ALA A 126 -23.33 -6.32 17.92
C ALA A 126 -24.19 -5.23 17.26
N GLN A 127 -23.68 -4.01 17.06
CA GLN A 127 -24.47 -2.92 16.48
C GLN A 127 -24.35 -2.78 14.96
N VAL A 128 -23.28 -3.31 14.35
CA VAL A 128 -23.06 -3.18 12.89
C VAL A 128 -24.00 -4.09 12.07
N GLU A 129 -24.47 -5.20 12.64
CA GLU A 129 -25.36 -6.15 11.93
C GLU A 129 -26.80 -5.64 11.73
N SER A 130 -27.17 -4.50 12.34
CA SER A 130 -28.52 -3.93 12.24
C SER A 130 -28.66 -2.79 11.23
N LEU A 131 -27.57 -2.34 10.60
CA LEU A 131 -27.65 -1.31 9.57
C LEU A 131 -28.14 -1.95 8.25
N PRO A 132 -29.22 -1.42 7.64
CA PRO A 132 -29.64 -1.89 6.33
C PRO A 132 -28.47 -1.70 5.35
N PRO A 133 -28.18 -2.67 4.47
CA PRO A 133 -27.10 -2.54 3.51
C PRO A 133 -27.27 -1.22 2.75
N PRO A 134 -26.20 -0.42 2.58
CA PRO A 134 -26.29 0.81 1.83
C PRO A 134 -26.86 0.50 0.46
N VAL A 135 -28.00 1.11 0.14
CA VAL A 135 -28.64 1.00 -1.17
C VAL A 135 -27.74 1.75 -2.16
N MET A 136 -26.67 1.09 -2.60
CA MET A 136 -25.84 1.58 -3.69
C MET A 136 -26.72 1.67 -4.93
N LYS A 137 -27.04 2.90 -5.33
CA LYS A 137 -27.70 3.19 -6.60
C LYS A 137 -26.82 2.60 -7.71
N LYS A 138 -27.34 1.58 -8.40
CA LYS A 138 -26.70 0.82 -9.51
C LYS A 138 -26.34 1.66 -10.75
N GLU A 139 -26.31 2.98 -10.67
CA GLU A 139 -26.51 3.86 -11.84
C GLU A 139 -25.21 4.39 -12.47
N MET A 140 -24.02 3.94 -12.02
CA MET A 140 -22.74 4.43 -12.57
C MET A 140 -21.88 3.38 -13.30
N LEU A 141 -22.39 2.16 -13.53
CA LEU A 141 -21.59 1.06 -14.09
C LEU A 141 -21.66 0.86 -15.62
N ALA A 142 -22.10 1.87 -16.40
CA ALA A 142 -22.37 1.69 -17.85
C ALA A 142 -21.65 2.70 -18.77
N ARG A 143 -20.36 2.98 -18.52
CA ARG A 143 -19.46 3.57 -19.54
C ARG A 143 -18.17 2.77 -19.64
N SER A 144 -18.28 1.52 -20.06
CA SER A 144 -17.18 0.72 -20.57
C SER A 144 -16.80 1.24 -21.97
N LEU A 145 -15.61 1.85 -22.07
CA LEU A 145 -14.99 2.18 -23.35
C LEU A 145 -14.66 0.87 -24.11
N PRO A 146 -14.75 0.83 -25.45
CA PRO A 146 -14.31 -0.31 -26.23
C PRO A 146 -12.78 -0.42 -26.14
N VAL A 147 -12.29 -1.41 -25.39
CA VAL A 147 -10.88 -1.79 -25.42
C VAL A 147 -10.66 -2.55 -26.74
N GLU A 148 -10.16 -1.85 -27.76
CA GLU A 148 -9.65 -2.48 -28.97
C GLU A 148 -8.50 -3.41 -28.60
N LYS A 149 -8.68 -4.72 -28.84
CA LYS A 149 -7.63 -5.72 -28.67
C LYS A 149 -6.51 -5.47 -29.69
N PRO A 150 -5.28 -5.12 -29.26
CA PRO A 150 -4.16 -5.06 -30.17
C PRO A 150 -3.82 -6.48 -30.61
N LYS A 151 -4.00 -6.79 -31.89
CA LYS A 151 -3.45 -8.01 -32.51
C LYS A 151 -1.93 -7.86 -32.61
N ALA A 152 -1.24 -8.13 -31.51
CA ALA A 152 0.21 -8.20 -31.49
C ALA A 152 0.68 -9.44 -32.28
N ARG A 153 1.36 -9.18 -33.40
CA ARG A 153 2.17 -10.15 -34.14
C ARG A 153 3.18 -10.79 -33.17
N MET A 154 2.96 -12.05 -32.78
CA MET A 154 3.92 -12.83 -32.01
C MET A 154 5.18 -13.03 -32.86
N LYS A 155 6.26 -12.33 -32.50
CA LYS A 155 7.62 -12.72 -32.88
C LYS A 155 7.94 -14.08 -32.22
N PRO A 156 8.80 -14.91 -32.84
CA PRO A 156 9.19 -16.21 -32.27
C PRO A 156 9.72 -16.02 -30.85
N ALA A 157 9.20 -16.80 -29.91
CA ALA A 157 9.52 -16.73 -28.49
C ALA A 157 11.02 -16.89 -28.27
N ALA A 158 11.69 -15.80 -27.91
CA ALA A 158 12.99 -15.88 -27.26
C ALA A 158 12.81 -16.76 -26.01
N LYS A 159 13.62 -17.81 -25.90
CA LYS A 159 13.62 -18.77 -24.80
C LYS A 159 13.50 -18.00 -23.48
N ALA A 160 12.37 -18.16 -22.78
CA ALA A 160 12.08 -17.39 -21.58
C ALA A 160 13.27 -17.52 -20.61
N PRO A 161 13.75 -16.41 -20.02
CA PRO A 161 14.84 -16.47 -19.06
C PRO A 161 14.46 -17.43 -17.94
N GLN A 162 15.31 -18.41 -17.68
CA GLN A 162 15.05 -19.42 -16.65
C GLN A 162 15.03 -18.73 -15.29
N ALA A 163 13.93 -18.90 -14.54
CA ALA A 163 13.71 -18.33 -13.21
C ALA A 163 14.64 -18.91 -12.13
N PHE A 164 15.41 -19.93 -12.49
CA PHE A 164 16.15 -20.77 -11.55
C PHE A 164 17.49 -21.19 -12.16
N THR A 165 18.57 -21.00 -11.43
CA THR A 165 19.90 -21.52 -11.80
C THR A 165 20.54 -22.17 -10.58
N LEU A 166 21.02 -23.40 -10.73
CA LEU A 166 21.80 -24.11 -9.71
C LEU A 166 23.29 -23.84 -9.98
N GLU A 167 23.98 -23.20 -9.04
CA GLU A 167 25.42 -22.94 -9.13
C GLU A 167 26.23 -24.22 -8.83
N ALA A 168 27.50 -24.24 -9.24
CA ALA A 168 28.41 -25.35 -8.94
C ALA A 168 28.64 -25.55 -7.44
N SER A 169 28.41 -24.51 -6.61
CA SER A 169 28.41 -24.59 -5.14
C SER A 169 27.24 -25.39 -4.57
N GLY A 170 26.21 -25.67 -5.38
CA GLY A 170 24.93 -26.19 -4.94
C GLY A 170 23.96 -25.10 -4.46
N ASP A 171 24.37 -23.83 -4.47
CA ASP A 171 23.48 -22.72 -4.16
C ASP A 171 22.45 -22.54 -5.29
N VAL A 172 21.25 -22.14 -4.90
CA VAL A 172 20.19 -21.79 -5.84
C VAL A 172 20.17 -20.28 -6.01
N ILE A 173 20.23 -19.82 -7.26
CA ILE A 173 19.94 -18.44 -7.63
C ILE A 173 18.53 -18.41 -8.19
N HIS A 174 17.60 -17.91 -7.37
CA HIS A 174 16.24 -17.64 -7.80
C HIS A 174 16.17 -16.23 -8.39
N ARG A 175 15.68 -16.12 -9.63
CA ARG A 175 15.44 -14.84 -10.28
C ARG A 175 13.96 -14.50 -10.15
N VAL A 176 13.66 -13.34 -9.58
CA VAL A 176 12.30 -12.84 -9.41
C VAL A 176 11.68 -12.66 -10.79
N THR A 177 10.71 -13.50 -11.13
CA THR A 177 10.13 -13.60 -12.48
C THR A 177 8.66 -13.19 -12.51
N TYR A 178 7.97 -13.29 -11.37
CA TYR A 178 6.53 -13.05 -11.27
C TYR A 178 6.21 -11.83 -10.40
N PRO A 179 5.21 -11.02 -10.79
CA PRO A 179 4.81 -9.87 -9.99
C PRO A 179 4.20 -10.31 -8.64
N GLY A 180 4.69 -9.71 -7.55
CA GLY A 180 4.22 -10.01 -6.20
C GLY A 180 5.00 -11.11 -5.48
N GLU A 181 6.09 -11.63 -6.07
CA GLU A 181 7.05 -12.42 -5.32
C GLU A 181 7.66 -11.59 -4.18
N THR A 182 7.70 -12.17 -2.99
CA THR A 182 8.31 -11.58 -1.79
C THR A 182 9.42 -12.51 -1.29
N LEU A 183 10.34 -11.97 -0.50
CA LEU A 183 11.40 -12.78 0.08
C LEU A 183 10.84 -13.82 1.05
N ARG A 184 9.73 -13.52 1.74
CA ARG A 184 9.04 -14.46 2.64
C ARG A 184 8.55 -15.69 1.87
N LEU A 185 7.92 -15.49 0.72
CA LEU A 185 7.49 -16.58 -0.17
C LEU A 185 8.68 -17.41 -0.63
N ILE A 186 9.73 -16.76 -1.15
CA ILE A 186 10.92 -17.45 -1.66
C ILE A 186 11.58 -18.28 -0.55
N VAL A 187 11.74 -17.71 0.65
CA VAL A 187 12.30 -18.42 1.82
C VAL A 187 11.42 -19.59 2.20
N SER A 188 10.12 -19.36 2.43
CA SER A 188 9.18 -20.42 2.77
C SER A 188 9.20 -21.57 1.75
N TRP A 189 9.30 -21.25 0.46
CA TRP A 189 9.32 -22.25 -0.61
C TRP A 189 10.61 -23.07 -0.62
N TYR A 190 11.77 -22.41 -0.60
CA TYR A 190 13.06 -23.08 -0.79
C TYR A 190 13.62 -23.69 0.50
N THR A 191 13.41 -23.06 1.65
CA THR A 191 13.95 -23.53 2.94
C THR A 191 12.92 -24.29 3.77
N GLY A 192 11.62 -24.01 3.59
CA GLY A 192 10.55 -24.57 4.42
C GLY A 192 10.49 -23.99 5.84
N ASP A 193 11.35 -23.02 6.16
CA ASP A 193 11.50 -22.49 7.51
C ASP A 193 11.76 -20.97 7.48
N MET A 194 10.82 -20.23 8.06
CA MET A 194 10.79 -18.77 8.12
C MET A 194 11.85 -18.17 9.05
N GLU A 195 12.43 -18.94 9.98
CA GLU A 195 13.56 -18.46 10.81
C GLU A 195 14.80 -18.15 9.95
N ASN A 196 14.86 -18.68 8.73
CA ASN A 196 15.95 -18.39 7.79
C ASN A 196 15.80 -17.04 7.07
N LEU A 197 14.68 -16.32 7.23
CA LEU A 197 14.43 -15.05 6.52
C LEU A 197 15.53 -14.03 6.77
N ASP A 198 15.86 -13.74 8.03
CA ASP A 198 16.88 -12.75 8.40
C ASP A 198 18.28 -13.13 7.91
N ARG A 199 18.56 -14.44 7.85
CA ARG A 199 19.83 -14.96 7.34
C ARG A 199 19.92 -14.72 5.82
N ILE A 200 18.85 -14.99 5.08
CA ILE A 200 18.78 -14.74 3.63
C ILE A 200 18.83 -13.25 3.31
N ILE A 201 18.17 -12.40 4.10
CA ILE A 201 18.25 -10.93 4.00
C ILE A 201 19.71 -10.46 4.06
N ARG A 202 20.45 -10.88 5.08
CA ARG A 202 21.86 -10.50 5.27
C ARG A 202 22.75 -10.98 4.13
N ILE A 203 22.56 -12.22 3.67
CA ILE A 203 23.36 -12.83 2.59
C ILE A 203 23.17 -12.08 1.26
N ASN A 204 21.96 -11.60 0.98
CA ASN A 204 21.62 -10.94 -0.27
C ASN A 204 21.65 -9.41 -0.19
N SER A 205 21.90 -8.84 0.99
CA SER A 205 21.85 -7.39 1.25
C SER A 205 20.52 -6.78 0.77
N ILE A 206 19.39 -7.41 1.14
CA ILE A 206 18.05 -6.95 0.74
C ILE A 206 17.48 -6.06 1.83
N ASP A 207 17.29 -4.77 1.54
CA ASP A 207 16.73 -3.82 2.52
C ASP A 207 15.21 -3.97 2.71
N HIS A 208 14.49 -4.34 1.65
CA HIS A 208 13.03 -4.41 1.62
C HIS A 208 12.55 -5.83 1.26
N PRO A 209 12.40 -6.75 2.23
CA PRO A 209 12.08 -8.15 1.97
C PRO A 209 10.70 -8.38 1.37
N ASN A 210 9.77 -7.43 1.51
CA ASN A 210 8.43 -7.50 0.92
C ASN A 210 8.37 -6.87 -0.48
N MET A 211 9.48 -6.31 -0.99
CA MET A 211 9.53 -5.59 -2.26
C MET A 211 10.72 -6.01 -3.10
N LEU A 212 10.53 -7.09 -3.86
CA LEU A 212 11.55 -7.55 -4.79
C LEU A 212 11.30 -6.98 -6.19
N LYS A 213 12.37 -6.56 -6.86
CA LYS A 213 12.29 -6.05 -8.23
C LYS A 213 12.26 -7.21 -9.22
N LEU A 214 11.43 -7.12 -10.26
CA LEU A 214 11.46 -8.10 -11.35
C LEU A 214 12.87 -8.20 -11.94
N GLY A 215 13.35 -9.44 -12.04
CA GLY A 215 14.70 -9.77 -12.50
C GLY A 215 15.78 -9.73 -11.41
N GLN A 216 15.46 -9.34 -10.17
CA GLN A 216 16.38 -9.40 -9.03
C GLN A 216 16.74 -10.86 -8.72
N ASN A 217 18.01 -11.09 -8.39
CA ASN A 217 18.50 -12.41 -8.01
C ASN A 217 18.50 -12.54 -6.48
N VAL A 218 18.03 -13.68 -5.99
CA VAL A 218 18.05 -14.08 -4.59
C VAL A 218 18.83 -15.38 -4.50
N ARG A 219 19.98 -15.34 -3.81
CA ARG A 219 20.80 -16.51 -3.51
C ARG A 219 20.26 -17.22 -2.28
N ILE A 220 19.98 -18.51 -2.45
CA ILE A 220 19.61 -19.45 -1.39
C ILE A 220 20.77 -20.45 -1.21
N PRO A 221 21.50 -20.37 -0.09
CA PRO A 221 22.63 -21.27 0.16
C PRO A 221 22.21 -22.73 0.22
N ARG A 222 23.06 -23.63 -0.28
CA ARG A 222 22.79 -25.07 -0.33
C ARG A 222 22.38 -25.67 1.02
N TYR A 223 23.01 -25.20 2.11
CA TYR A 223 22.78 -25.70 3.47
C TYR A 223 21.43 -25.26 4.07
N LEU A 224 20.72 -24.33 3.43
CA LEU A 224 19.36 -23.93 3.79
C LEU A 224 18.31 -24.49 2.81
N LEU A 225 18.75 -25.12 1.72
CA LEU A 225 17.87 -25.55 0.64
C LEU A 225 17.22 -26.90 0.95
N THR A 226 15.92 -26.87 1.22
CA THR A 226 15.07 -28.04 1.45
C THR A 226 14.36 -28.47 0.17
N ASN A 227 13.88 -27.52 -0.63
CA ASN A 227 13.16 -27.78 -1.87
C ASN A 227 13.91 -27.21 -3.08
N PRO A 228 14.54 -28.04 -3.93
CA PRO A 228 15.27 -27.56 -5.11
C PRO A 228 14.35 -27.27 -6.31
N THR A 229 13.03 -27.43 -6.19
CA THR A 229 12.11 -27.20 -7.31
C THR A 229 11.91 -25.70 -7.56
N PRO A 230 11.91 -25.24 -8.83
CA PRO A 230 11.64 -23.84 -9.15
C PRO A 230 10.25 -23.42 -8.67
N LEU A 231 10.17 -22.24 -8.03
CA LEU A 231 8.89 -21.61 -7.70
C LEU A 231 8.11 -21.29 -8.98
N THR A 232 6.85 -21.69 -9.05
CA THR A 232 6.00 -21.45 -10.22
C THR A 232 5.02 -20.30 -10.01
N GLU A 233 4.52 -19.70 -11.08
CA GLU A 233 3.49 -18.64 -11.01
C GLU A 233 2.25 -19.08 -10.21
N ARG A 234 1.88 -20.36 -10.32
CA ARG A 234 0.75 -20.94 -9.60
C ARG A 234 0.97 -20.90 -8.09
N ASP A 235 2.19 -21.19 -7.64
CA ASP A 235 2.53 -21.20 -6.21
C ASP A 235 2.53 -19.77 -5.65
N VAL A 236 3.05 -18.81 -6.43
CA VAL A 236 2.98 -17.37 -6.10
C VAL A 236 1.54 -16.92 -5.91
N GLU A 237 0.66 -17.27 -6.85
CA GLU A 237 -0.76 -16.90 -6.79
C GLU A 237 -1.49 -17.59 -5.63
N GLN A 238 -1.15 -18.86 -5.33
CA GLN A 238 -1.71 -19.55 -4.17
C GLN A 238 -1.27 -18.90 -2.84
N TYR A 239 -0.01 -18.47 -2.73
CA TYR A 239 0.50 -17.75 -1.57
C TYR A 239 -0.21 -16.41 -1.36
N ARG A 240 -0.41 -15.64 -2.43
CA ARG A 240 -1.16 -14.38 -2.38
C ARG A 240 -2.59 -14.55 -1.88
N ARG A 241 -3.20 -15.71 -2.09
CA ARG A 241 -4.54 -16.05 -1.60
C ARG A 241 -4.56 -16.60 -0.17
N GLY A 242 -3.43 -16.58 0.54
CA GLY A 242 -3.32 -17.05 1.93
C GLY A 242 -3.46 -18.56 2.10
N LYS A 243 -3.11 -19.37 1.09
CA LYS A 243 -3.28 -20.83 1.12
C LYS A 243 -2.04 -21.63 1.57
N PHE A 244 -1.18 -21.06 2.41
CA PHE A 244 0.06 -21.69 2.89
C PHE A 244 0.23 -21.51 4.38
#